data_AF-B9NLH2-F1
#
_entry.id   AF-B9NLH2-F1
#
_cell.length_a   1.000
_cell.length_b   1.000
_cell.length_c   1.000
_cell.angle_alpha   90.00
_cell.angle_beta   90.00
_cell.angle_gamma   90.00
#
_symmetry.space_group_name_H-M   'P 1'
#
loop_
_entity.id
_entity.type
_entity.pdbx_description
1 polymer ?
#
loop_
_entity_poly.entity_id
_entity_poly.type
_entity_poly.pdbx_seq_one_letter_code
_entity_poly.pdbx_strand_id
1 'polypeptide(L)'
;MHFQSQNALGQAGLLIGRNRLLRVTTAPSLAPIAMDDFERARDELPAQARRLIEENAERLEMFFDAERAPVTFYHGEQVAYR
;
A
#
# COMPACT_ATOMS: atom_id res chain seq x y z
N MET A 1 2.12 1.41 -16.12
CA MET A 1 1.69 2.36 -15.07
C MET A 1 2.83 2.78 -14.11
N HIS A 2 4.08 2.93 -14.58
CA HIS A 2 5.23 3.14 -13.67
C HIS A 2 5.35 4.59 -13.14
N PHE A 3 4.95 5.60 -13.92
CA PHE A 3 5.13 7.01 -13.54
C PHE A 3 4.04 7.56 -12.63
N GLN A 4 2.79 7.13 -12.81
CA GLN A 4 1.68 7.56 -11.95
C GLN A 4 1.84 7.04 -10.50
N SER A 5 2.29 5.78 -10.34
CA SER A 5 2.54 5.21 -9.01
C SER A 5 3.68 5.91 -8.28
N GLN A 6 4.68 6.43 -9.00
CA GLN A 6 5.81 7.17 -8.41
C GLN A 6 5.38 8.55 -7.91
N ASN A 7 4.52 9.24 -8.66
CA ASN A 7 3.96 10.53 -8.24
C ASN A 7 3.09 10.35 -6.98
N ALA A 8 2.20 9.35 -6.97
CA ALA A 8 1.37 9.04 -5.81
C ALA A 8 2.21 8.69 -4.56
N LEU A 9 3.30 7.92 -4.73
CA LEU A 9 4.21 7.59 -3.63
C LEU A 9 4.92 8.82 -3.07
N GLY A 10 5.36 9.73 -3.93
CA GLY A 10 5.97 11.00 -3.54
C GLY A 10 5.01 11.87 -2.74
N GLN A 11 3.78 12.02 -3.23
CA GLN A 11 2.73 12.77 -2.55
C GLN A 11 2.37 12.16 -1.19
N ALA A 12 2.19 10.84 -1.13
CA ALA A 12 1.94 10.14 0.13
C ALA A 12 3.08 10.40 1.12
N GLY A 13 4.35 10.31 0.67
CA GLY A 13 5.51 10.58 1.51
C GLY A 13 5.56 12.01 2.07
N LEU A 14 5.04 13.00 1.36
CA LEU A 14 4.90 14.38 1.87
C LEU A 14 3.79 14.50 2.92
N LEU A 15 2.67 13.79 2.73
CA LEU A 15 1.52 13.87 3.62
C LEU A 15 1.73 13.14 4.94
N ILE A 16 2.30 11.93 4.91
CA ILE A 16 2.44 11.07 6.10
C ILE A 16 3.87 11.02 6.64
N GLY A 17 4.84 11.58 5.91
CA GLY A 17 6.27 11.50 6.20
C GLY A 17 6.90 10.25 5.61
N ARG A 18 8.11 10.40 5.04
CA ARG A 18 8.79 9.30 4.30
C ARG A 18 9.10 8.08 5.17
N ASN A 19 9.37 8.29 6.45
CA ASN A 19 9.67 7.21 7.40
C ASN A 19 8.43 6.39 7.78
N ARG A 20 7.23 6.88 7.44
CA ARG A 20 5.94 6.19 7.66
C ARG A 20 5.39 5.59 6.38
N LEU A 21 6.25 5.38 5.38
CA LEU A 21 5.85 4.85 4.08
C LEU A 21 6.81 3.76 3.62
N LEU A 22 6.27 2.57 3.36
CA LEU A 22 6.96 1.45 2.73
C LEU A 22 6.20 1.04 1.47
N ARG A 23 6.91 0.95 0.35
CA ARG A 23 6.35 0.42 -0.90
C ARG A 23 6.79 -1.03 -1.07
N VAL A 24 5.82 -1.93 -1.08
CA VAL A 24 6.02 -3.34 -1.38
C VAL A 24 5.47 -3.60 -2.79
N THR A 25 6.32 -4.16 -3.68
CA THR A 25 5.94 -4.47 -5.05
C THR A 25 6.78 -5.65 -5.54
N THR A 26 6.19 -6.50 -6.37
CA THR A 26 6.94 -7.56 -7.05
C THR A 26 7.91 -6.97 -8.06
N ALA A 27 8.99 -7.70 -8.35
CA ALA A 27 9.83 -7.42 -9.50
C ALA A 27 9.01 -7.57 -10.80
N PRO A 28 9.31 -6.79 -11.85
CA PRO A 28 8.65 -6.96 -13.14
C PRO A 28 8.78 -8.40 -13.65
N SER A 29 7.65 -9.03 -13.97
CA SER A 29 7.62 -10.37 -14.57
C SER A 29 7.76 -10.27 -16.08
N LEU A 30 8.47 -11.22 -16.68
CA LEU A 30 8.53 -11.41 -18.14
C LEU A 30 7.20 -11.93 -18.72
N ALA A 31 6.35 -12.50 -17.86
CA ALA A 31 5.01 -12.98 -18.20
C ALA A 31 3.97 -12.27 -17.30
N PRO A 32 3.56 -11.04 -17.64
CA PRO A 32 2.55 -10.32 -16.87
C PRO A 32 1.21 -11.07 -16.91
N ILE A 33 0.46 -10.97 -15.80
CA ILE A 33 -0.93 -11.42 -15.74
C ILE A 33 -1.79 -10.30 -16.33
N ALA A 34 -2.65 -10.63 -17.28
CA ALA A 34 -3.59 -9.66 -17.83
C ALA A 34 -4.60 -9.24 -16.75
N MET A 35 -5.10 -8.02 -16.82
CA MET A 35 -5.91 -7.43 -15.74
C MET A 35 -7.26 -8.14 -15.54
N ASP A 36 -7.73 -8.84 -16.57
CA ASP A 36 -8.96 -9.62 -16.66
C ASP A 36 -8.73 -11.14 -16.52
N ASP A 37 -7.49 -11.59 -16.42
CA ASP A 37 -7.15 -13.02 -16.26
C ASP A 37 -7.28 -13.45 -14.79
N PHE A 38 -8.53 -13.66 -14.39
CA PHE A 38 -8.89 -14.02 -13.02
C PHE A 38 -8.28 -15.35 -12.58
N GLU A 39 -8.27 -16.37 -13.46
CA GLU A 39 -7.80 -17.71 -13.11
C GLU A 39 -6.31 -17.68 -12.75
N ARG A 40 -5.47 -17.04 -13.59
CA ARG A 40 -4.05 -16.87 -13.27
C ARG A 40 -3.82 -15.99 -12.05
N ALA A 41 -4.58 -14.90 -11.91
CA ALA A 41 -4.48 -14.01 -10.77
C ALA A 41 -4.76 -14.75 -9.45
N ARG A 42 -5.82 -15.55 -9.40
CA ARG A 42 -6.22 -16.37 -8.25
C ARG A 42 -5.14 -17.37 -7.88
N ASP A 43 -4.53 -18.02 -8.87
CA ASP A 43 -3.61 -19.13 -8.63
C ASP A 43 -2.17 -18.65 -8.32
N GLU A 44 -1.72 -17.53 -8.91
CA GLU A 44 -0.33 -17.06 -8.80
C GLU A 44 -0.14 -15.94 -7.75
N LEU A 45 -1.04 -14.95 -7.68
CA LEU A 45 -0.82 -13.74 -6.87
C LEU A 45 -0.78 -13.97 -5.35
N PRO A 46 -1.60 -14.86 -4.75
CA PRO A 46 -1.55 -15.08 -3.30
C PRO A 46 -0.19 -15.58 -2.80
N ALA A 47 0.46 -16.47 -3.57
CA ALA A 47 1.79 -16.97 -3.25
C ALA A 47 2.84 -15.85 -3.36
N GLN A 48 2.74 -15.00 -4.39
CA GLN A 48 3.62 -13.85 -4.56
C GLN A 48 3.44 -12.82 -3.44
N ALA A 49 2.19 -12.55 -3.03
CA ALA A 49 1.88 -11.64 -1.93
C ALA A 49 2.46 -12.15 -0.61
N ARG A 50 2.36 -13.46 -0.33
CA ARG A 50 2.97 -14.06 0.87
C ARG A 50 4.48 -13.87 0.89
N ARG A 51 5.17 -14.21 -0.21
CA ARG A 51 6.62 -14.02 -0.34
C ARG A 51 7.02 -12.56 -0.14
N LEU A 52 6.27 -11.63 -0.73
CA LEU A 52 6.53 -10.20 -0.55
C LEU A 52 6.45 -9.74 0.91
N ILE A 53 5.52 -10.28 1.69
CA ILE A 53 5.42 -9.99 3.12
C ILE A 53 6.60 -10.61 3.87
N GLU A 54 6.91 -11.88 3.63
CA GLU A 54 8.02 -12.59 4.27
C GLU A 54 9.36 -11.91 4.01
N GLU A 55 9.63 -11.51 2.76
CA GLU A 55 10.85 -10.79 2.35
C GLU A 55 10.96 -9.37 2.95
N ASN A 56 9.84 -8.80 3.39
CA ASN A 56 9.80 -7.46 3.99
C ASN A 56 9.44 -7.47 5.48
N ALA A 57 9.43 -8.64 6.13
CA ALA A 57 8.95 -8.81 7.49
C ALA A 57 9.63 -7.85 8.49
N GLU A 58 10.97 -7.81 8.48
CA GLU A 58 11.76 -6.92 9.36
C GLU A 58 11.38 -5.44 9.18
N ARG A 59 11.18 -5.00 7.94
CA ARG A 59 10.76 -3.61 7.66
C ARG A 59 9.33 -3.36 8.07
N LEU A 60 8.45 -4.36 7.96
CA LEU A 60 7.04 -4.24 8.32
C LEU A 60 6.85 -4.22 9.83
N GLU A 61 7.64 -4.97 10.61
CA GLU A 61 7.63 -4.95 12.07
C GLU A 61 7.78 -3.52 12.59
N MET A 62 8.72 -2.74 12.06
CA MET A 62 8.91 -1.32 12.43
C MET A 62 7.66 -0.43 12.28
N PHE A 63 6.69 -0.83 11.42
CA PHE A 63 5.44 -0.09 11.23
C PHE A 63 4.35 -0.51 12.21
N PHE A 64 4.41 -1.74 12.71
CA PHE A 64 3.39 -2.35 13.56
C PHE A 64 3.87 -2.60 15.00
N ASP A 65 5.10 -2.19 15.33
CA ASP A 65 5.72 -2.32 16.66
C ASP A 65 5.05 -1.49 17.76
N ALA A 66 4.22 -0.51 17.40
CA ALA A 66 3.52 0.33 18.35
C ALA A 66 2.03 0.42 18.03
N GLU A 67 1.20 0.47 19.08
CA GLU A 67 -0.21 0.75 18.93
C GLU A 67 -0.41 2.13 18.29
N ARG A 68 -1.28 2.19 17.28
CA ARG A 68 -1.55 3.44 16.57
C ARG A 68 -2.23 4.42 17.51
N ALA A 69 -1.61 5.58 17.71
CA ALA A 69 -2.22 6.67 18.47
C ALA A 69 -3.60 7.06 17.86
N PRO A 70 -4.62 7.33 18.70
CA PRO A 70 -5.92 7.76 18.23
C PRO A 70 -5.77 9.07 17.46
N VAL A 71 -6.35 9.12 16.26
CA VAL A 71 -6.35 10.32 15.42
C VAL A 71 -7.68 11.04 15.60
N THR A 72 -7.64 12.24 16.17
CA THR A 72 -8.82 13.12 16.21
C THR A 72 -8.94 13.81 14.86
N PHE A 73 -9.89 13.37 14.04
CA PHE A 73 -10.22 14.06 12.80
C PHE A 73 -11.11 15.27 13.10
N TYR A 74 -10.73 16.44 12.58
CA TYR A 74 -11.59 17.62 12.61
C TYR A 74 -12.56 17.56 11.43
N HIS A 75 -13.86 17.42 11.71
CA HIS A 75 -14.90 17.29 10.68
C HIS A 75 -15.66 18.58 10.40
N GLY A 76 -15.26 19.70 11.01
CA GLY A 76 -16.00 20.97 10.91
C GLY A 76 -17.40 20.90 11.53
N GLU A 77 -18.11 22.03 11.52
CA GLU A 77 -19.52 22.08 11.94
C GLU A 77 -20.40 21.39 10.88
N GLN A 78 -21.16 20.36 11.27
CA GLN A 78 -22.18 19.79 10.40
C GLN A 78 -23.36 20.74 10.32
N VAL A 79 -23.34 21.65 9.34
CA VAL A 79 -24.48 22.51 9.04
C VAL A 79 -25.51 21.66 8.29
N ALA A 80 -26.55 21.20 8.99
CA ALA A 80 -27.69 20.55 8.37
C ALA A 80 -28.44 21.56 7.50
N TYR A 81 -28.37 21.40 6.19
CA TYR A 81 -29.21 22.16 5.26
C TYR A 81 -30.66 21.68 5.44
N ARG A 82 -31.55 22.59 5.87
CA ARG A 82 -33.01 22.39 5.92
C ARG A 82 -33.66 23.09 4.75
#